data_AF-A0A836QHE7-F1
#
_entry.id   AF-A0A836QHE7-F1
#
_cell.length_a   1.000
_cell.length_b   1.000
_cell.length_c   1.000
_cell.angle_alpha   90.00
_cell.angle_beta   90.00
_cell.angle_gamma   90.00
#
_symmetry.space_group_name_H-M   'P 1'
#
loop_
_entity.id
_entity.type
_entity.pdbx_description
1 polymer ?
#
loop_
_entity_poly.entity_id
_entity_poly.type
_entity_poly.pdbx_seq_one_letter_code
_entity_poly.pdbx_strand_id
1 'polypeptide(L)'
;MEEFYRITIENLRVAQCILVSGDQKLARQLVEAKVDVRHLEERSAANHISRLRDGQVESVQTSSLHLDILRDLKRINGHIATIAYPILRDQGILRESRIIDR
;
A
#
# COMPACT_ATOMS: atom_id res chain seq x y z
N MET A 1 7.42 -11.11 2.92
CA MET A 1 8.08 -9.83 3.24
C MET A 1 8.84 -9.29 2.03
N GLU A 2 9.71 -10.07 1.39
CA GLU A 2 10.38 -9.68 0.13
C GLU A 2 9.41 -9.23 -0.97
N GLU A 3 8.31 -9.98 -1.18
CA GLU A 3 7.26 -9.59 -2.12
C GLU A 3 6.68 -8.20 -1.83
N PHE A 4 6.45 -7.89 -0.55
CA PHE A 4 5.91 -6.59 -0.14
C PHE A 4 6.94 -5.47 -0.38
N TYR A 5 8.22 -5.71 -0.08
CA TYR A 5 9.28 -4.77 -0.44
C TYR A 5 9.34 -4.52 -1.95
N ARG A 6 9.31 -5.59 -2.76
CA ARG A 6 9.33 -5.48 -4.23
C ARG A 6 8.16 -4.63 -4.73
N ILE A 7 6.93 -4.93 -4.32
CA ILE A 7 5.73 -4.18 -4.71
C ILE A 7 5.84 -2.71 -4.28
N THR A 8 6.40 -2.44 -3.09
CA THR A 8 6.60 -1.07 -2.60
C THR A 8 7.55 -0.28 -3.50
N ILE A 9 8.66 -0.89 -3.93
CA ILE A 9 9.62 -0.26 -4.85
C ILE A 9 9.00 -0.09 -6.24
N GLU A 10 8.22 -1.05 -6.72
CA GLU A 10 7.50 -0.95 -8.00
C GLU A 10 6.49 0.21 -7.98
N ASN A 11 5.68 0.32 -6.92
CA ASN A 11 4.73 1.41 -6.74
C ASN A 11 5.44 2.78 -6.65
N LEU A 12 6.60 2.85 -6.00
CA LEU A 12 7.40 4.07 -5.97
C LEU A 12 7.87 4.49 -7.37
N ARG A 13 8.33 3.54 -8.20
CA ARG A 13 8.72 3.80 -9.59
C ARG A 13 7.54 4.27 -10.43
N VAL A 14 6.38 3.65 -10.28
CA VAL A 14 5.15 4.10 -10.96
C VAL A 14 4.79 5.52 -10.55
N ALA A 15 4.87 5.85 -9.27
CA ALA A 15 4.64 7.20 -8.78
C ALA A 15 5.60 8.24 -9.36
N GLN A 16 6.89 7.89 -9.50
CA GLN A 16 7.87 8.74 -10.17
C GLN A 16 7.53 8.97 -11.64
N CYS A 17 7.09 7.93 -12.35
CA CYS A 17 6.61 8.07 -13.73
C CYS A 17 5.42 9.03 -13.82
N ILE A 18 4.42 8.89 -12.93
CA ILE A 18 3.23 9.76 -12.88
C ILE A 18 3.64 11.23 -12.68
N LEU A 19 4.59 11.51 -11.78
CA LEU A 19 5.04 12.88 -11.52
C LEU A 19 5.63 13.56 -12.77
N VAL A 20 6.27 12.80 -13.66
CA VAL A 20 6.89 13.33 -14.87
C VAL A 20 5.89 13.38 -16.04
N SER A 21 5.06 12.34 -16.20
CA SER A 21 4.20 12.19 -17.38
C SER A 21 2.77 12.71 -17.20
N GLY A 22 2.28 12.80 -15.95
CA GLY A 22 0.86 13.03 -15.67
C GLY A 22 -0.06 11.91 -16.18
N ASP A 23 0.47 10.71 -16.43
CA ASP A 23 -0.29 9.62 -17.04
C ASP A 23 -1.43 9.14 -16.12
N GLN A 24 -2.66 9.34 -16.59
CA GLN A 24 -3.92 8.96 -15.95
C GLN A 24 -4.04 7.45 -15.68
N LYS A 25 -3.58 6.62 -16.62
CA LYS A 25 -3.69 5.16 -16.52
C LYS A 25 -2.76 4.67 -15.41
N LEU A 26 -1.54 5.19 -15.37
CA LEU A 26 -0.59 4.89 -14.29
C LEU A 26 -1.15 5.38 -12.95
N ALA A 27 -1.74 6.59 -12.90
CA ALA A 27 -2.36 7.11 -11.68
C ALA A 27 -3.49 6.21 -11.16
N ARG A 28 -4.35 5.70 -12.05
CA ARG A 28 -5.39 4.72 -11.69
C ARG A 28 -4.78 3.42 -11.17
N GLN A 29 -3.80 2.85 -11.88
CA GLN A 29 -3.11 1.64 -11.47
C GLN A 29 -2.50 1.77 -10.08
N LEU A 30 -1.91 2.93 -9.76
CA LEU A 30 -1.31 3.17 -8.46
C LEU A 30 -2.35 3.20 -7.32
N VAL A 31 -3.55 3.73 -7.58
CA VAL A 31 -4.66 3.71 -6.62
C VAL A 31 -5.21 2.29 -6.42
N GLU A 32 -5.28 1.50 -7.48
CA GLU A 32 -5.68 0.09 -7.42
C GLU A 32 -4.64 -0.73 -6.64
N ALA A 33 -3.36 -0.53 -6.91
CA ALA A 33 -2.26 -1.19 -6.20
C ALA A 33 -2.28 -0.92 -4.69
N LYS A 34 -2.78 0.24 -4.23
CA LYS A 34 -2.99 0.52 -2.80
C LYS A 34 -3.97 -0.47 -2.15
N VAL A 35 -5.00 -0.91 -2.88
CA VAL A 35 -5.97 -1.91 -2.40
C VAL A 35 -5.30 -3.28 -2.34
N ASP A 36 -4.55 -3.65 -3.36
CA ASP A 36 -3.79 -4.92 -3.38
C ASP A 36 -2.78 -5.01 -2.24
N VAL A 37 -2.08 -3.90 -1.96
CA VAL A 37 -1.16 -3.78 -0.81
C VAL A 37 -1.88 -3.99 0.53
N ARG A 38 -3.12 -3.49 0.68
CA ARG A 38 -3.92 -3.75 1.90
C ARG A 38 -4.19 -5.24 2.06
N HIS A 39 -4.61 -5.93 1.00
CA HIS A 39 -4.87 -7.38 1.06
C HIS A 39 -3.61 -8.20 1.27
N LEU A 40 -2.48 -7.79 0.70
CA LEU A 40 -1.19 -8.43 0.92
C LEU A 40 -0.75 -8.31 2.39
N GLU A 41 -0.95 -7.14 3.00
CA GLU A 41 -0.66 -6.92 4.42
C GLU A 41 -1.53 -7.81 5.32
N GLU A 42 -2.84 -7.81 5.09
CA GLU A 42 -3.81 -8.64 5.85
C GLU A 42 -3.44 -10.13 5.79
N ARG A 43 -3.16 -10.65 4.59
CA ARG A 43 -2.73 -12.05 4.40
C ARG A 43 -1.39 -12.33 5.06
N SER A 44 -0.41 -11.42 4.93
CA SER A 44 0.92 -11.59 5.51
C SER A 44 0.87 -11.61 7.04
N ALA A 45 0.08 -10.72 7.63
CA ALA A 45 -0.14 -10.66 9.08
C ALA A 45 -0.86 -11.92 9.60
N ALA A 46 -1.91 -12.38 8.92
CA ALA A 46 -2.64 -13.60 9.30
C ALA A 46 -1.73 -14.84 9.24
N ASN A 47 -0.95 -14.99 8.17
CA ASN A 47 0.02 -16.08 8.04
C ASN A 47 1.09 -16.03 9.14
N HIS A 48 1.53 -14.83 9.52
CA HIS A 48 2.51 -14.65 10.59
C HIS A 48 1.93 -15.04 11.96
N ILE A 49 0.70 -14.62 12.27
CA ILE A 49 0.01 -14.99 13.52
C ILE A 49 -0.26 -16.50 13.60
N SER A 50 -0.59 -17.15 12.48
CA SER A 50 -0.77 -18.61 12.47
C SER A 50 0.50 -19.34 12.91
N ARG A 51 1.67 -18.94 12.38
CA ARG A 51 2.95 -19.55 12.78
C ARG A 51 3.30 -19.37 14.25
N LEU A 52 2.91 -18.23 14.83
CA LEU A 52 3.07 -17.98 16.28
C LEU A 52 2.23 -18.95 17.11
N ARG A 53 0.97 -19.17 16.70
CA ARG A 53 0.06 -20.10 17.38
C ARG A 53 0.55 -21.55 17.32
N ASP A 54 1.24 -21.91 16.24
CA ASP A 54 1.76 -23.26 16.03
C ASP A 54 3.08 -23.54 16.79
N GLY A 55 3.50 -22.64 17.69
CA GLY A 55 4.57 -22.90 18.67
C GLY A 55 6.00 -22.73 18.16
N GLN A 56 6.23 -22.05 17.04
CA GLN A 56 7.59 -21.68 16.61
C GLN A 56 8.14 -20.54 17.49
N VAL A 57 8.68 -20.91 18.66
CA VAL A 57 9.14 -20.01 19.74
C VAL A 57 10.20 -18.99 19.30
N GLU A 58 10.97 -19.28 18.25
CA GLU A 58 11.97 -18.35 17.67
C GLU A 58 11.34 -17.06 17.10
N SER A 59 10.02 -17.06 16.86
CA SER A 59 9.31 -15.91 16.33
C SER A 59 8.84 -14.91 17.40
N VAL A 60 8.74 -15.26 18.69
CA VAL A 60 8.00 -14.42 19.67
C VAL A 60 8.64 -13.05 19.91
N GLN A 61 9.98 -12.95 19.95
CA GLN A 61 10.66 -11.66 20.17
C GLN A 61 10.75 -10.80 18.89
N THR A 62 10.84 -11.40 17.71
CA THR A 62 10.93 -10.68 16.42
C THR A 62 9.57 -10.45 15.76
N SER A 63 8.50 -11.04 16.30
CA SER A 63 7.15 -10.96 15.70
C SER A 63 6.51 -9.59 15.77
N SER A 64 6.71 -8.84 16.87
CA SER A 64 6.21 -7.45 16.94
C SER A 64 6.82 -6.63 15.81
N LEU A 65 8.14 -6.72 15.64
CA LEU A 65 8.87 -6.01 14.59
C LEU A 65 8.39 -6.41 13.19
N HIS A 66 8.10 -7.70 12.95
CA HIS A 66 7.60 -8.14 11.65
C HIS A 66 6.24 -7.51 11.31
N LEU A 67 5.29 -7.53 12.25
CA LEU A 67 3.98 -6.92 12.07
C LEU A 67 4.06 -5.40 11.93
N ASP A 68 4.97 -4.76 12.65
CA ASP A 68 5.23 -3.33 12.53
C ASP A 68 5.76 -2.96 11.14
N ILE A 69 6.72 -3.73 10.60
CA ILE A 69 7.24 -3.53 9.24
C ILE A 69 6.11 -3.70 8.20
N LEU A 70 5.26 -4.72 8.32
CA LEU A 70 4.12 -4.90 7.39
C LEU A 70 3.19 -3.68 7.41
N ARG A 71 2.88 -3.17 8.60
CA ARG A 71 2.04 -1.99 8.78
C ARG A 71 2.67 -0.74 8.18
N ASP A 72 3.97 -0.57 8.35
CA ASP A 72 4.72 0.57 7.82
C ASP A 72 4.85 0.51 6.30
N LEU A 73 5.08 -0.67 5.72
CA LEU A 73 5.05 -0.85 4.27
C LEU A 73 3.66 -0.51 3.69
N LYS A 74 2.57 -0.91 4.36
CA LYS A 74 1.21 -0.49 3.95
C LYS A 74 1.05 1.03 4.00
N ARG A 75 1.54 1.68 5.06
CA ARG A 75 1.48 3.15 5.21
C ARG A 75 2.28 3.87 4.14
N ILE A 76 3.50 3.42 3.86
CA ILE A 76 4.36 3.95 2.79
C ILE A 76 3.63 3.89 1.45
N ASN A 77 3.06 2.74 1.07
CA ASN A 77 2.27 2.62 -0.16
C ASN A 77 1.03 3.53 -0.14
N GLY A 78 0.40 3.71 1.03
CA GLY A 78 -0.68 4.67 1.22
C GLY A 78 -0.28 6.11 0.90
N HIS A 79 0.93 6.52 1.29
CA HIS A 79 1.51 7.82 0.95
C HIS A 79 1.93 7.91 -0.53
N ILE A 80 2.56 6.87 -1.07
CA ILE A 80 2.92 6.83 -2.51
C ILE A 80 1.66 7.04 -3.37
N ALA A 81 0.56 6.37 -3.04
CA ALA A 81 -0.69 6.49 -3.79
C ALA A 81 -1.34 7.87 -3.75
N THR A 82 -0.98 8.77 -2.80
CA THR A 82 -1.54 10.13 -2.79
C THR A 82 -1.07 10.97 -3.97
N ILE A 83 0.06 10.60 -4.59
CA ILE A 83 0.60 11.24 -5.80
C ILE A 83 -0.37 11.12 -6.98
N ALA A 84 -1.15 10.04 -7.04
CA ALA A 84 -2.13 9.82 -8.11
C ALA A 84 -3.38 10.69 -7.98
N TYR A 85 -3.72 11.16 -6.77
CA TYR A 85 -5.01 11.84 -6.54
C TYR A 85 -5.17 13.17 -7.28
N PRO A 86 -4.17 14.07 -7.34
CA PRO A 86 -4.29 15.30 -8.14
C PRO A 86 -4.54 15.00 -9.63
N ILE A 87 -3.79 14.08 -10.22
CA ILE A 87 -3.95 13.70 -11.65
C ILE A 87 -5.37 13.19 -11.93
N LEU A 88 -5.89 12.33 -11.07
CA LEU A 88 -7.23 11.77 -11.22
C LEU A 88 -8.34 12.80 -10.92
N ARG A 89 -8.10 13.76 -10.02
CA ARG A 89 -9.04 14.86 -9.74
C ARG A 89 -9.14 15.80 -10.93
N ASP A 90 -8.01 16.23 -11.47
CA ASP A 90 -7.96 17.24 -12.55
C ASP A 90 -8.59 16.70 -13.86
N GLN A 91 -8.73 15.38 -13.97
CA GLN A 91 -9.41 14.69 -15.07
C GLN A 91 -10.85 14.25 -14.74
N GLY A 92 -11.41 14.71 -13.61
CA GLY A 92 -12.80 14.48 -13.22
C GLY A 92 -13.12 13.08 -12.68
N ILE A 93 -12.11 12.25 -12.36
CA ILE A 93 -12.30 10.88 -11.84
C ILE A 93 -12.52 10.87 -10.32
N LEU A 94 -12.03 11.87 -9.59
CA LEU A 94 -12.20 11.99 -8.13
C LEU A 94 -12.90 13.30 -7.78
N ARG A 95 -13.99 13.23 -6.99
CA ARG A 95 -14.62 14.41 -6.38
C ARG A 95 -13.78 14.90 -5.19
N GLU A 96 -13.65 16.22 -5.04
CA GLU A 96 -12.80 16.90 -4.06
C GLU A 96 -13.09 16.57 -2.58
N SER A 97 -14.26 16.02 -2.27
CA SER A 97 -14.63 15.63 -0.92
C SER A 97 -15.69 14.54 -0.92
N ARG A 98 -15.58 13.58 0.02
CA ARG A 98 -16.67 12.63 0.36
C ARG A 98 -17.65 13.22 1.37
N ILE A 99 -17.51 14.51 1.73
CA ILE A 99 -18.42 15.23 2.63
C ILE A 99 -19.45 15.95 1.76
N ILE A 100 -20.71 15.53 1.88
CA ILE A 100 -21.87 16.28 1.43
C ILE A 100 -22.35 17.06 2.66
N ASP A 101 -21.92 18.31 2.82
CA ASP A 101 -22.62 19.21 3.73
C ASP A 101 -23.88 19.71 3.01
N ARG A 102 -25.02 19.54 3.65
CA ARG A 102 -26.32 20.12 3.28
C ARG A 102 -26.64 21.27 4.20
#